data_AF-F3ZGM4-F1
#
_entry.id   AF-F3ZGM4-F1
#
_cell.length_a   1.000
_cell.length_b   1.000
_cell.length_c   1.000
_cell.angle_alpha   90.00
_cell.angle_beta   90.00
_cell.angle_gamma   90.00
#
_symmetry.space_group_name_H-M   'P 1'
#
loop_
_entity.id
_entity.type
_entity.pdbx_description
1 polymer ?
#
loop_
_entity_poly.entity_id
_entity_poly.type
_entity_poly.pdbx_seq_one_letter_code
_entity_poly.pdbx_strand_id
1 'polypeptide(L)' 'MSLLWEPGADSGWDVQAHLGLAKDSVLLASWPSVPDHWPEVVRPTLCEVRGLFSAFRLTKKALTLALS' A
#
# COMPACT_ATOMS: atom_id res chain seq x y z
N MET A 1 -1.01 -5.37 -2.28
CA MET A 1 -1.35 -3.96 -2.08
C MET A 1 -0.18 -3.13 -2.57
N SER A 2 -0.43 -2.22 -3.50
CA SER A 2 0.55 -1.32 -4.09
C SER A 2 0.04 0.12 -3.99
N LEU A 3 0.98 1.06 -4.06
CA LEU A 3 0.66 2.47 -4.14
C LEU A 3 1.26 3.02 -5.43
N LEU A 4 0.43 3.68 -6.21
CA LEU A 4 0.81 4.42 -7.41
C LEU A 4 0.88 5.91 -7.03
N TRP A 5 1.95 6.58 -7.46
CA TRP A 5 2.21 7.98 -7.19
C TRP A 5 2.46 8.67 -8.53
N GLU A 6 1.66 9.67 -8.88
CA GLU A 6 1.76 10.42 -10.13
C GLU A 6 1.81 11.92 -9.81
N PRO A 7 2.58 12.74 -10.55
CA PRO A 7 2.55 14.19 -10.36
C PRO A 7 1.15 14.75 -10.64
N GLY A 8 0.63 15.58 -9.73
CA GLY A 8 -0.68 16.22 -9.88
C GLY A 8 -0.64 17.42 -10.83
N ALA A 9 -1.79 17.74 -11.43
CA ALA A 9 -1.89 18.81 -12.45
C ALA A 9 -1.56 20.22 -11.91
N ASP A 10 -1.92 20.51 -10.66
CA ASP A 10 -1.84 21.85 -10.05
C ASP A 10 -0.77 21.95 -8.93
N SER A 11 0.26 21.10 -8.97
CA SER A 11 1.24 20.79 -7.89
C SER A 11 0.80 19.67 -6.93
N GLY A 12 1.76 19.05 -6.24
CA GLY A 12 1.51 17.88 -5.41
C GLY A 12 1.54 16.55 -6.17
N TRP A 13 0.98 15.53 -5.53
CA TRP A 13 0.90 14.17 -6.07
C TRP A 13 -0.54 13.66 -6.08
N ASP A 14 -0.88 12.89 -7.09
CA ASP A 14 -2.04 12.03 -7.07
C ASP A 14 -1.59 10.63 -6.62
N VAL A 15 -2.23 10.13 -5.57
CA VAL A 15 -1.84 8.85 -4.94
C VAL A 15 -3.01 7.89 -4.99
N GLN A 16 -2.75 6.68 -5.50
CA GLN A 16 -3.75 5.63 -5.56
C GLN A 16 -3.28 4.39 -4.81
N ALA A 17 -4.11 3.88 -3.92
CA ALA A 17 -3.91 2.58 -3.28
C ALA A 17 -4.66 1.49 -4.03
N HIS A 18 -3.93 0.45 -4.43
CA HIS A 18 -4.45 -0.67 -5.18
C HIS A 18 -4.31 -1.97 -4.40
N LEU A 19 -5.35 -2.79 -4.39
CA LEU A 19 -5.34 -4.14 -3.84
C LEU A 19 -5.26 -5.17 -4.94
N GLY A 20 -4.09 -5.80 -5.06
CA GLY A 20 -3.94 -7.01 -5.87
C GLY A 20 -4.75 -8.17 -5.28
N LEU A 21 -5.72 -8.64 -6.03
CA LEU A 21 -6.48 -9.87 -5.84
C LEU A 21 -5.94 -10.98 -6.76
N ALA A 22 -6.47 -12.19 -6.66
CA ALA A 22 -5.93 -13.37 -7.34
C ALA A 22 -5.90 -13.26 -8.89
N LYS A 23 -6.74 -12.40 -9.48
CA LYS A 23 -6.81 -12.21 -10.95
C LYS A 23 -6.80 -10.75 -11.41
N ASP A 24 -6.97 -9.79 -10.49
CA ASP A 24 -7.14 -8.38 -10.83
C ASP A 24 -6.57 -7.47 -9.75
N SER A 25 -6.41 -6.19 -10.07
CA SER A 25 -6.13 -5.12 -9.11
C SER A 25 -7.35 -4.23 -8.95
N VAL A 26 -7.75 -3.97 -7.69
CA VAL A 26 -8.88 -3.09 -7.38
C VAL A 26 -8.38 -1.81 -6.72
N LEU A 27 -8.83 -0.66 -7.21
CA LEU A 27 -8.58 0.64 -6.57
C LEU A 27 -9.32 0.67 -5.22
N LEU A 28 -8.56 0.86 -4.14
CA LEU A 28 -9.11 0.98 -2.79
C LEU A 28 -9.36 2.43 -2.38
N ALA A 29 -8.44 3.32 -2.76
CA ALA A 29 -8.49 4.72 -2.38
C ALA A 29 -7.69 5.57 -3.37
N SER A 30 -8.13 6.80 -3.55
CA SER A 30 -7.44 7.83 -4.33
C SER A 30 -7.36 9.11 -3.48
N TRP A 31 -6.19 9.73 -3.47
CA TRP A 31 -5.95 11.02 -2.81
C TRP A 31 -5.40 11.99 -3.86
N PRO A 32 -6.23 12.90 -4.36
CA PRO A 32 -5.80 13.89 -5.35
C PRO A 32 -5.03 15.03 -4.69
N SER A 33 -4.05 15.57 -5.41
CA SER A 33 -3.33 16.81 -5.07
C SER A 33 -2.74 16.83 -3.65
N VAL A 34 -2.22 15.70 -3.16
CA VAL A 34 -1.55 15.70 -1.85
C VAL A 34 -0.27 16.52 -1.92
N PRO A 35 0.08 17.26 -0.84
CA PRO A 35 1.24 18.15 -0.85
C PRO A 35 2.55 17.45 -1.20
N ASP A 36 3.53 18.18 -1.75
CA ASP A 36 4.80 17.61 -2.20
C ASP A 36 5.63 16.91 -1.11
N HIS A 37 5.47 17.30 0.15
CA HIS A 37 6.15 16.66 1.29
C HIS A 37 5.44 15.39 1.77
N TRP A 38 4.22 15.11 1.29
CA TRP A 38 3.43 13.96 1.70
C TRP A 38 4.09 12.61 1.44
N PRO A 39 4.74 12.35 0.29
CA PRO A 39 5.48 11.11 0.07
C PRO A 39 6.55 10.86 1.13
N GLU A 40 7.28 11.90 1.55
CA GLU A 40 8.34 11.78 2.55
C GLU A 40 7.79 11.45 3.94
N VAL A 41 6.64 12.00 4.28
CA VAL A 41 5.97 11.77 5.58
C VAL A 41 5.31 10.39 5.63
N VAL A 42 4.67 9.96 4.54
CA VAL A 42 3.73 8.82 4.55
C VAL A 42 4.35 7.54 4.01
N ARG A 43 5.34 7.60 3.10
CA ARG A 43 6.04 6.40 2.61
C ARG A 43 6.71 5.59 3.72
N PRO A 44 7.40 6.17 4.73
CA PRO A 44 8.01 5.38 5.80
C PRO A 44 6.97 4.54 6.54
N THR A 45 5.89 5.18 6.99
CA THR A 45 4.77 4.52 7.69
C THR A 45 4.12 3.42 6.86
N LEU A 46 3.90 3.67 5.57
CA LEU A 46 3.30 2.67 4.67
C LEU A 46 4.23 1.48 4.42
N CYS A 47 5.54 1.70 4.31
CA CYS A 47 6.52 0.64 4.19
C CYS A 47 6.54 -0.24 5.44
N GLU A 48 6.50 0.36 6.63
CA GLU A 48 6.43 -0.37 7.90
C GLU A 48 5.16 -1.20 8.02
N VAL A 49 3.99 -0.60 7.77
CA VAL A 49 2.70 -1.29 7.80
C VAL A 49 2.66 -2.44 6.79
N ARG A 50 3.22 -2.25 5.60
CA ARG A 50 3.34 -3.31 4.59
C ARG A 50 4.26 -4.44 5.04
N GLY A 51 5.39 -4.11 5.67
CA GLY A 51 6.32 -5.08 6.26
C GLY A 51 5.63 -5.91 7.36
N LEU A 52 4.96 -5.23 8.29
CA LEU A 52 4.20 -5.86 9.38
C LEU A 52 3.08 -6.76 8.84
N PHE A 53 2.28 -6.29 7.88
CA PHE A 53 1.23 -7.10 7.26
C PHE A 53 1.79 -8.33 6.53
N SER A 54 2.95 -8.18 5.88
CA SER A 54 3.64 -9.31 5.24
C SER A 54 4.12 -10.34 6.27
N ALA A 55 4.72 -9.88 7.37
CA ALA A 55 5.11 -10.75 8.48
C ALA A 55 3.89 -11.49 9.05
N PHE A 56 2.78 -10.79 9.28
CA PHE A 56 1.55 -11.41 9.79
C PHE A 56 0.98 -12.47 8.85
N ARG A 57 0.99 -12.22 7.53
CA ARG A 57 0.59 -13.21 6.53
C ARG A 57 1.48 -14.45 6.53
N LEU A 58 2.80 -14.26 6.69
CA LEU A 58 3.74 -15.37 6.78
C LEU A 58 3.51 -16.19 8.05
N THR A 59 3.36 -15.53 9.20
CA THR A 59 3.04 -16.19 10.48
C THR A 59 1.74 -16.97 10.38
N LYS A 60 0.69 -16.38 9.77
CA LYS A 60 -0.58 -17.08 9.55
C LYS A 60 -0.40 -18.33 8.69
N LYS A 61 0.35 -18.25 7.60
CA LYS A 61 0.66 -19.41 6.74
C LYS A 61 1.43 -20.49 7.50
N ALA A 62 2.47 -20.11 8.25
CA ALA A 62 3.26 -21.03 9.05
C ALA A 62 2.41 -21.74 10.11
N LEU A 63 1.52 -20.99 10.79
CA LEU A 63 0.58 -21.56 11.75
C LEU A 63 -0.39 -22.54 11.09
N THR A 64 -0.96 -22.21 9.93
CA THR A 64 -1.84 -23.12 9.20
C THR A 64 -1.10 -24.41 8.80
N LEU A 65 0.15 -24.32 8.36
CA LEU A 65 0.96 -25.49 8.01
C LEU A 65 1.35 -26.33 9.22
N ALA A 66 1.56 -25.73 10.39
CA ALA A 66 1.90 -26.46 11.62
C ALA A 66 0.68 -27.20 12.22
N LEU A 67 -0.54 -26.81 11.84
CA LEU A 67 -1.79 -27.37 12.33
C LEU A 67 -2.48 -28.29 11.31
N SER A 68 -1.88 -28.50 10.14
CA SER A 68 -2.33 -29.42 9.08
C SER A 68 -1.56 -30.73 9.13
#